data_AF-A0A445CU75-F1
#
_entry.id   AF-A0A445CU75-F1
#
_cell.length_a   1.000
_cell.length_b   1.000
_cell.length_c   1.000
_cell.angle_alpha   90.00
_cell.angle_beta   90.00
_cell.angle_gamma   90.00
#
_symmetry.space_group_name_H-M   'P 1'
#
loop_
_entity.id
_entity.type
_entity.pdbx_description
1 polymer ?
#
loop_
_entity_poly.entity_id
_entity_poly.type
_entity_poly.pdbx_seq_one_letter_code
_entity_poly.pdbx_strand_id
1 'polypeptide(L)'
;MEQLLEKIMSVQSRSDNVNTSLFDKREHLEKLHHTCNLLRKVQFIYDLPDRLNKCIKSEAYADAVRFYTGTMPILMAYGDSSFRDCKPASEEAMATIVKNLQKDGPGAPRGQSWTVQWLKFDNSYFKDIKEKKDEDLLVLPTYAVLFEDPSFKVSTWSFIFHGYFTNSHKIKLLCNLQVYAAKYVEDQVAFFNDYAEAHAKLSNLGAKFDPPEGIVLDLSPNPQAKKFEAAKYSTRKD
;
A
#
# COMPACT_ATOMS: atom_id res chain seq x y z
N MET A 1 68.65 -0.20 36.19
CA MET A 1 67.30 -0.81 36.21
C MET A 1 66.36 -0.02 37.13
N GLU A 2 66.74 0.28 38.37
CA GLU A 2 65.89 1.02 39.34
C GLU A 2 65.50 2.44 38.90
N GLN A 3 66.45 3.22 38.35
CA GLN A 3 66.17 4.58 37.85
C GLN A 3 65.13 4.64 36.72
N LEU A 4 65.00 3.56 35.94
CA LEU A 4 64.00 3.47 34.87
C LEU A 4 62.61 3.20 35.47
N LEU A 5 62.55 2.28 36.44
CA LEU A 5 61.32 1.94 37.14
C LEU A 5 60.75 3.18 37.87
N GLU A 6 61.61 3.95 38.54
CA GLU A 6 61.21 5.17 39.24
C GLU A 6 60.66 6.25 38.28
N LYS A 7 61.31 6.45 37.13
CA LYS A 7 60.81 7.35 36.08
C LYS A 7 59.47 6.89 35.51
N ILE A 8 59.29 5.59 35.28
CA ILE A 8 58.03 5.02 34.80
C ILE A 8 56.92 5.24 35.84
N MET A 9 57.19 4.96 37.12
CA MET A 9 56.23 5.19 38.20
C MET A 9 55.87 6.67 38.37
N SER A 10 56.85 7.57 38.24
CA SER A 10 56.63 9.02 38.26
C SER A 10 55.76 9.48 37.09
N VAL A 11 56.02 9.00 35.87
CA VAL A 11 55.21 9.31 34.69
C VAL A 11 53.80 8.75 34.81
N GLN A 12 53.65 7.51 35.30
CA GLN A 12 52.36 6.87 35.53
C GLN A 12 51.52 7.67 36.53
N SER A 13 52.10 8.02 37.69
CA SER A 13 51.44 8.84 38.70
C SER A 13 51.02 10.22 38.17
N ARG A 14 51.89 10.87 37.37
CA ARG A 14 51.56 12.14 36.72
C ARG A 14 50.44 11.99 35.69
N SER A 15 50.44 10.90 34.92
CA SER A 15 49.42 10.57 33.93
C SER A 15 48.07 10.30 34.60
N ASP A 16 48.06 9.52 35.67
CA ASP A 16 46.86 9.20 36.43
C ASP A 16 46.26 10.48 37.04
N ASN A 17 47.09 11.38 37.57
CA ASN A 17 46.65 12.69 38.07
C ASN A 17 46.05 13.59 36.97
N VAL A 18 46.61 13.55 35.76
CA VAL A 18 46.04 14.27 34.60
C VAL A 18 44.74 13.60 34.15
N ASN A 19 44.68 12.27 34.12
CA ASN A 19 43.51 11.52 33.71
C ASN A 19 42.33 11.72 34.67
N THR A 20 42.57 11.71 35.99
CA THR A 20 41.52 12.01 36.99
C THR A 20 41.03 13.45 36.88
N SER A 21 41.94 14.42 36.73
CA SER A 21 41.56 15.84 36.57
C SER A 21 40.77 16.11 35.28
N LEU A 22 41.05 15.38 34.20
CA LEU A 22 40.34 15.51 32.93
C LEU A 22 39.05 14.68 32.88
N PHE A 23 38.92 13.64 33.70
CA PHE A 23 37.74 12.78 33.72
C PHE A 23 36.46 13.58 34.00
N ASP A 24 36.46 14.40 35.06
CA ASP A 24 35.31 15.23 35.43
C ASP A 24 34.94 16.21 34.29
N LYS A 25 35.94 16.81 33.64
CA LYS A 25 35.72 17.73 32.51
C LYS A 25 35.12 17.02 31.30
N ARG A 26 35.55 15.79 31.00
CA ARG A 26 34.97 14.95 29.94
C ARG A 26 33.53 14.58 30.28
N GLU A 27 33.26 14.21 31.53
CA GLU A 27 31.91 13.89 31.99
C GLU A 27 30.96 15.10 31.87
N HIS A 28 31.43 16.29 32.27
CA HIS A 28 30.68 17.52 32.08
C HIS A 28 30.43 17.87 30.61
N LEU A 29 31.42 17.66 29.74
CA LEU A 29 31.26 17.84 28.29
C LEU A 29 30.23 16.86 27.71
N GLU A 30 30.24 15.60 28.13
CA GLU A 30 29.25 14.61 27.69
C GLU A 30 27.83 14.97 28.16
N LYS A 31 27.68 15.41 29.41
CA LYS A 31 26.39 15.91 29.93
C LYS A 31 25.90 17.10 29.11
N LEU A 32 26.76 18.07 28.80
CA LEU A 32 26.43 19.22 27.96
C LEU A 32 26.10 18.81 26.52
N HIS A 33 26.84 17.85 25.96
CA HIS A 33 26.58 17.34 24.63
C HIS A 33 25.20 16.66 24.56
N HIS A 34 24.84 15.90 25.59
CA HIS A 34 23.52 15.27 25.71
C HIS A 34 22.40 16.31 25.75
N THR A 35 22.53 17.36 26.57
CA THR A 35 21.51 18.42 26.67
C THR A 35 21.41 19.23 25.37
N CYS A 36 22.53 19.58 24.74
CA CYS A 36 22.53 20.22 23.43
C CYS A 36 21.87 19.35 22.36
N ASN A 37 22.10 18.03 22.38
CA ASN A 37 21.46 17.09 21.45
C ASN A 37 19.95 17.00 21.68
N LEU A 38 19.50 16.98 22.93
CA LEU A 38 18.09 16.99 23.26
C LEU A 38 17.42 18.29 22.78
N LEU A 39 18.05 19.43 23.05
CA LEU A 39 17.54 20.73 22.61
C LEU A 39 17.42 20.81 21.09
N ARG A 40 18.42 20.32 20.34
CA ARG A 40 18.34 20.24 18.87
C ARG A 40 17.20 19.35 18.38
N LYS A 41 16.91 18.23 19.06
CA LYS A 41 15.78 17.36 18.71
C LYS A 41 14.44 18.04 18.97
N VAL A 42 14.29 18.72 20.10
CA VAL A 42 13.07 19.46 20.43
C VAL A 42 12.86 20.62 19.45
N GLN A 43 13.91 21.38 19.15
CA GLN A 43 13.86 22.45 18.15
C GLN A 43 13.43 21.90 16.78
N PHE A 44 13.96 20.75 16.37
CA PHE A 44 13.57 20.12 15.11
C PHE A 44 12.08 19.80 15.05
N ILE A 45 11.46 19.40 16.17
CA ILE A 45 10.03 19.09 16.22
C ILE A 45 9.18 20.35 16.09
N TYR A 46 9.60 21.47 16.71
CA TYR A 46 8.91 22.75 16.55
C TYR A 46 9.05 23.32 15.13
N ASP A 47 10.23 23.17 14.52
CA ASP A 47 10.48 23.61 13.14
C ASP A 47 9.90 22.63 12.09
N LEU A 48 9.29 21.51 12.50
CA LEU A 48 8.82 20.46 11.60
C LEU A 48 7.80 20.98 10.58
N PRO A 49 6.76 21.75 10.96
CA PRO A 49 5.78 22.26 10.00
C PRO A 49 6.40 23.18 8.94
N ASP A 50 7.31 24.07 9.33
CA ASP A 50 8.02 24.96 8.41
C ASP A 50 8.93 24.19 7.44
N ARG A 51 9.59 23.14 7.93
CA ARG A 51 10.39 22.24 7.09
C ARG A 51 9.52 21.47 6.10
N LEU A 52 8.35 20.99 6.52
CA LEU A 52 7.39 20.32 5.62
C LEU A 52 6.87 21.30 4.55
N ASN A 53 6.51 22.52 4.95
CA ASN A 53 6.10 23.58 4.02
C ASN A 53 7.21 23.95 3.03
N LYS A 54 8.47 23.97 3.47
CA LYS A 54 9.61 24.15 2.57
C LYS A 54 9.73 22.98 1.57
N CYS A 55 9.55 21.74 2.03
CA CYS A 55 9.58 20.57 1.16
C CYS A 55 8.43 20.56 0.14
N ILE A 56 7.25 21.08 0.49
CA ILE A 56 6.14 21.27 -0.45
C ILE A 56 6.53 22.27 -1.54
N LYS A 57 7.18 23.38 -1.18
CA LYS A 57 7.64 24.39 -2.15
C LYS A 57 8.78 23.88 -3.05
N SER A 58 9.63 23.00 -2.55
CA SER A 58 10.76 22.43 -3.29
C SER A 58 10.47 21.06 -3.92
N GLU A 59 9.22 20.59 -3.87
CA GLU A 59 8.77 19.27 -4.36
C GLU A 59 9.58 18.07 -3.81
N ALA A 60 10.27 18.24 -2.69
CA ALA A 60 11.14 17.25 -2.08
C ALA A 60 10.35 16.34 -1.12
N TYR A 61 9.38 15.58 -1.66
CA TYR A 61 8.44 14.80 -0.85
C TYR A 61 9.09 13.64 -0.08
N ALA A 62 10.18 13.07 -0.58
CA ALA A 62 10.90 11.97 0.08
C ALA A 62 11.51 12.40 1.43
N ASP A 63 12.10 13.59 1.47
CA ASP A 63 12.67 14.15 2.69
C ASP A 63 11.57 14.52 3.69
N ALA A 64 10.44 15.06 3.21
CA ALA A 64 9.29 15.38 4.04
C ALA A 64 8.74 14.15 4.78
N VAL A 65 8.53 13.04 4.05
CA VAL A 65 8.10 11.77 4.65
C VAL A 65 9.12 11.28 5.67
N ARG A 66 10.42 11.30 5.34
CA ARG A 66 11.49 10.87 6.25
C ARG A 66 11.50 11.66 7.56
N PHE A 67 11.36 12.98 7.47
CA PHE A 67 11.28 13.84 8.66
C PHE A 67 10.04 13.51 9.50
N TYR A 68 8.87 13.39 8.87
CA TYR A 68 7.63 13.08 9.55
C TYR A 68 7.66 11.71 10.24
N THR A 69 8.12 10.65 9.55
CA THR A 69 8.23 9.31 10.13
C THR A 69 9.18 9.27 11.32
N GLY A 70 10.31 10.00 11.25
CA GLY A 70 11.26 10.09 12.36
C GLY A 70 10.69 10.80 13.60
N THR A 71 9.81 11.80 13.41
CA THR A 71 9.19 12.55 14.51
C THR A 71 7.85 11.99 14.99
N MET A 72 7.21 11.13 14.19
CA MET A 72 5.92 10.50 14.47
C MET A 72 5.83 9.86 15.86
N PRO A 73 6.80 9.06 16.36
CA PRO A 73 6.67 8.48 17.69
C PRO A 73 6.62 9.53 18.81
N ILE A 74 7.31 10.66 18.64
CA ILE A 74 7.33 11.75 19.62
C ILE A 74 6.02 12.55 19.55
N LEU A 75 5.53 12.81 18.34
CA LEU A 75 4.23 13.46 18.13
C LEU A 75 3.06 12.59 18.62
N MET A 76 3.16 11.26 18.54
CA MET A 76 2.14 10.38 19.10
C MET A 76 2.15 10.36 20.63
N ALA A 77 3.32 10.39 21.26
CA ALA A 77 3.44 10.36 22.72
C ALA A 77 3.15 11.72 23.38
N TYR A 78 3.55 12.83 22.74
CA TYR A 78 3.54 14.17 23.34
C TYR A 78 2.82 15.22 22.50
N GLY A 79 2.14 14.81 21.42
CA GLY A 79 1.44 15.71 20.52
C GLY A 79 0.29 16.45 21.16
N ASP A 80 -0.42 15.83 22.09
CA ASP A 80 -1.58 16.45 22.75
C ASP A 80 -1.17 17.26 24.00
N SER A 81 0.10 17.20 24.40
CA SER A 81 0.67 17.96 25.51
C SER A 81 1.58 19.09 24.99
N SER A 82 2.88 18.86 24.89
CA SER A 82 3.89 19.89 24.59
C SER A 82 3.88 20.35 23.12
N PHE A 83 3.39 19.53 22.19
CA PHE A 83 3.46 19.80 20.74
C PHE A 83 2.08 20.01 20.10
N ARG A 84 1.13 20.58 20.85
CA ARG A 84 -0.28 20.74 20.45
C ARG A 84 -0.47 21.51 19.15
N ASP A 85 0.35 22.52 18.89
CA ASP A 85 0.25 23.33 17.67
C ASP A 85 0.98 22.69 16.48
N CYS A 86 2.05 21.94 16.76
CA CYS A 86 2.89 21.33 15.73
C CYS A 86 2.24 20.10 15.10
N LYS A 87 1.53 19.28 15.90
CA LYS A 87 0.84 18.08 15.43
C LYS A 87 -0.15 18.38 14.29
N PRO A 88 -1.19 19.22 14.46
CA PRO A 88 -2.16 19.49 13.41
C PRO A 88 -1.52 20.17 12.19
N ALA A 89 -0.59 21.11 12.40
CA ALA A 89 0.11 21.78 11.30
C ALA A 89 0.96 20.80 10.46
N SER A 90 1.62 19.84 11.12
CA SER A 90 2.38 18.79 10.43
C SER A 90 1.48 17.78 9.70
N GLU A 91 0.32 17.43 10.26
CA GLU A 91 -0.67 16.54 9.64
C GLU A 91 -1.32 17.20 8.42
N GLU A 92 -1.63 18.49 8.47
CA GLU A 92 -2.17 19.26 7.35
C GLU A 92 -1.15 19.36 6.18
N ALA A 93 0.11 19.63 6.50
CA ALA A 93 1.19 19.64 5.51
C ALA A 93 1.35 18.26 4.87
N MET A 94 1.33 17.18 5.65
CA MET A 94 1.36 15.82 5.12
C MET A 94 0.13 15.46 4.30
N ALA A 95 -1.08 15.92 4.67
CA ALA A 95 -2.29 15.72 3.89
C ALA A 95 -2.18 16.38 2.51
N THR A 96 -1.58 17.57 2.45
CA THR A 96 -1.29 18.27 1.18
C THR A 96 -0.29 17.49 0.32
N ILE A 97 0.76 16.94 0.93
CA ILE A 97 1.74 16.09 0.24
C ILE A 97 1.06 14.83 -0.32
N VAL A 98 0.25 14.14 0.48
CA VAL A 98 -0.50 12.95 0.05
C VAL A 98 -1.42 13.30 -1.11
N LYS A 99 -2.13 14.43 -1.05
CA LYS A 99 -2.98 14.90 -2.15
C LYS A 99 -2.19 15.17 -3.42
N ASN A 100 -0.99 15.75 -3.33
CA ASN A 100 -0.14 15.98 -4.49
C ASN A 100 0.40 14.67 -5.08
N LEU A 101 0.81 13.71 -4.24
CA LEU A 101 1.30 12.40 -4.68
C LEU A 101 0.20 11.52 -5.30
N GLN A 102 -1.05 11.67 -4.85
CA GLN A 102 -2.19 10.91 -5.39
C GLN A 102 -2.65 11.39 -6.76
N LYS A 103 -2.23 12.57 -7.23
CA LYS A 103 -2.61 13.08 -8.57
C LYS A 103 -2.17 12.16 -9.70
N ASP A 104 -1.01 11.52 -9.57
CA ASP A 104 -0.43 10.64 -10.60
C ASP A 104 -0.77 9.15 -10.39
N GLY A 105 -1.58 8.84 -9.38
CA GLY A 105 -1.85 7.47 -8.93
C GLY A 105 -0.64 6.83 -8.22
N PRO A 106 -0.85 5.86 -7.31
CA PRO A 106 0.26 5.17 -6.66
C PRO A 106 0.89 4.15 -7.63
N GLY A 107 2.22 4.09 -7.65
CA GLY A 107 2.98 3.15 -8.48
C GLY A 107 3.75 3.82 -9.62
N ALA A 108 4.16 3.03 -10.62
CA ALA A 108 4.84 3.56 -11.79
C ALA A 108 3.82 4.26 -12.71
N PRO A 109 4.09 5.49 -13.18
CA PRO A 109 3.12 6.29 -13.97
C PRO A 109 2.99 5.83 -15.43
N ARG A 110 3.02 4.51 -15.68
CA ARG A 110 2.94 3.92 -17.02
C ARG A 110 1.96 2.77 -17.04
N GLY A 111 0.95 2.89 -17.91
CA GLY A 111 -0.08 1.88 -18.16
C GLY A 111 -1.41 2.54 -18.52
N GLN A 112 -2.22 1.87 -19.33
CA GLN A 112 -3.63 2.20 -19.50
C GLN A 112 -4.44 1.18 -18.68
N SER A 113 -5.40 1.68 -17.91
CA SER A 113 -6.28 0.83 -17.12
C SER A 113 -7.62 0.58 -17.82
N TRP A 114 -8.30 -0.49 -17.40
CA TRP A 114 -9.66 -0.80 -17.84
C TRP A 114 -10.75 -0.02 -17.10
N THR A 115 -10.42 0.55 -15.93
CA THR A 115 -11.32 1.36 -15.10
C THR A 115 -10.61 2.61 -14.60
N VAL A 116 -11.39 3.64 -14.28
CA VAL A 116 -10.87 4.91 -13.72
C VAL A 116 -10.20 4.66 -12.36
N GLN A 117 -10.82 3.85 -11.50
CA GLN A 117 -10.30 3.45 -10.18
C GLN A 117 -9.70 2.04 -10.23
N TRP A 118 -8.62 1.86 -10.98
CA TRP A 118 -8.02 0.54 -11.23
C TRP A 118 -7.46 -0.18 -9.98
N LEU A 119 -7.28 0.53 -8.87
CA LEU A 119 -6.85 -0.04 -7.58
C LEU A 119 -8.01 -0.53 -6.70
N LYS A 120 -9.25 -0.31 -7.14
CA LYS A 120 -10.45 -0.70 -6.42
C LYS A 120 -11.08 -1.89 -7.12
N PHE A 121 -11.29 -2.96 -6.37
CA PHE A 121 -11.97 -4.15 -6.89
C PHE A 121 -13.50 -3.94 -6.81
N ASP A 122 -14.13 -3.69 -7.95
CA ASP A 122 -15.58 -3.53 -8.09
C ASP A 122 -16.09 -3.97 -9.48
N ASN A 123 -17.38 -3.78 -9.74
CA ASN A 123 -18.00 -4.11 -11.02
C ASN A 123 -17.92 -3.00 -12.08
N SER A 124 -17.15 -1.93 -11.84
CA SER A 124 -17.04 -0.79 -12.78
C SER A 124 -16.48 -1.25 -14.12
N TYR A 125 -15.61 -2.26 -14.13
CA TYR A 125 -15.10 -2.90 -15.35
C TYR A 125 -16.21 -3.24 -16.35
N PHE A 126 -17.29 -3.86 -15.90
CA PHE A 126 -18.39 -4.25 -16.80
C PHE A 126 -19.25 -3.05 -17.22
N LYS A 127 -19.34 -2.00 -16.39
CA LYS A 127 -20.08 -0.77 -16.69
C LYS A 127 -19.33 0.05 -17.75
N ASP A 128 -18.04 0.26 -17.53
CA ASP A 128 -17.18 1.10 -18.37
C ASP A 128 -17.04 0.50 -19.78
N ILE A 129 -16.87 -0.83 -19.89
CA ILE A 129 -16.79 -1.53 -21.19
C ILE A 129 -18.12 -1.53 -21.94
N LYS A 130 -19.25 -1.62 -21.24
CA LYS A 130 -20.58 -1.57 -21.86
C LYS A 130 -20.87 -0.16 -22.39
N GLU A 131 -20.45 0.87 -21.66
CA GLU A 131 -20.75 2.25 -21.99
C GLU A 131 -19.79 2.86 -23.02
N LYS A 132 -18.55 2.36 -23.17
CA LYS A 132 -17.50 2.86 -24.10
C LYS A 132 -17.39 4.41 -24.09
N LYS A 133 -17.53 5.03 -22.92
CA LYS A 133 -17.66 6.49 -22.80
C LYS A 133 -16.33 7.24 -22.77
N ASP A 134 -15.23 6.56 -22.45
CA ASP A 134 -13.96 7.21 -22.15
C ASP A 134 -12.87 6.66 -23.09
N GLU A 135 -12.20 7.56 -23.82
CA GLU A 135 -11.13 7.24 -24.77
C GLU A 135 -9.83 6.85 -24.05
N ASP A 136 -9.68 7.26 -22.79
CA ASP A 136 -8.50 6.99 -21.98
C ASP A 136 -8.53 5.58 -21.35
N LEU A 137 -9.67 4.88 -21.40
CA LEU A 137 -9.84 3.52 -20.89
C LEU A 137 -9.54 2.47 -21.96
N LEU A 138 -8.74 1.48 -21.57
CA LEU A 138 -8.38 0.38 -22.47
C LEU A 138 -9.58 -0.55 -22.69
N VAL A 139 -10.02 -0.70 -23.94
CA VAL A 139 -11.02 -1.71 -24.32
C VAL A 139 -10.40 -2.67 -25.34
N LEU A 140 -10.01 -3.86 -24.90
CA LEU A 140 -9.48 -4.88 -25.81
C LEU A 140 -10.61 -5.53 -26.63
N PRO A 141 -10.34 -5.97 -27.87
CA PRO A 141 -11.32 -6.64 -28.72
C PRO A 141 -12.00 -7.85 -28.06
N THR A 142 -11.25 -8.63 -27.27
CA THR A 142 -11.78 -9.79 -26.53
C THR A 142 -12.93 -9.43 -25.59
N TYR A 143 -12.94 -8.21 -25.05
CA TYR A 143 -13.97 -7.76 -24.13
C TYR A 143 -15.18 -7.15 -24.83
N ALA A 144 -14.99 -6.54 -26.01
CA ALA A 144 -16.10 -6.09 -26.86
C ALA A 144 -16.98 -7.27 -27.30
N VAL A 145 -16.34 -8.41 -27.60
CA VAL A 145 -16.99 -9.67 -27.98
C VAL A 145 -17.95 -10.18 -26.90
N LEU A 146 -17.71 -9.89 -25.60
CA LEU A 146 -18.62 -10.28 -24.50
C LEU A 146 -20.03 -9.69 -24.63
N PHE A 147 -20.18 -8.55 -25.34
CA PHE A 147 -21.45 -7.85 -25.52
C PHE A 147 -21.95 -7.89 -26.97
N GLU A 148 -21.06 -7.95 -27.95
CA GLU A 148 -21.38 -7.84 -29.36
C GLU A 148 -21.81 -9.17 -29.97
N ASP A 149 -21.11 -10.27 -29.66
CA ASP A 149 -21.25 -11.55 -30.35
C ASP A 149 -22.60 -12.25 -30.06
N PRO A 150 -23.39 -12.54 -31.11
CA PRO A 150 -24.67 -13.27 -31.00
C PRO A 150 -24.57 -14.65 -30.36
N SER A 151 -23.41 -15.30 -30.40
CA SER A 151 -23.15 -16.62 -29.81
C SER A 151 -23.13 -16.55 -28.28
N PHE A 152 -22.83 -15.37 -27.71
CA PHE A 152 -22.93 -15.12 -26.29
C PHE A 152 -24.31 -14.56 -25.89
N LYS A 153 -25.09 -14.00 -26.83
CA LYS A 153 -26.49 -13.58 -26.62
C LYS A 153 -27.37 -14.80 -26.41
N VAL A 154 -28.24 -14.75 -25.42
CA VAL A 154 -29.30 -15.75 -25.25
C VAL A 154 -30.18 -15.69 -26.49
N SER A 155 -29.99 -16.64 -27.40
CA SER A 155 -30.91 -16.85 -28.50
C SER A 155 -32.24 -17.31 -27.90
N THR A 156 -33.20 -16.40 -27.78
CA THR A 156 -34.61 -16.68 -27.47
C THR A 156 -35.32 -17.50 -28.56
N TRP A 157 -34.58 -18.13 -29.48
CA TRP A 157 -35.07 -19.00 -30.54
C TRP A 157 -35.37 -20.44 -30.07
N SER A 158 -35.61 -20.66 -28.78
CA SER A 158 -36.04 -21.96 -28.28
C SER A 158 -37.52 -22.29 -28.57
N PHE A 159 -38.18 -21.57 -29.49
CA PHE A 159 -39.62 -21.74 -29.75
C PHE A 159 -40.03 -22.21 -31.16
N ILE A 160 -39.10 -22.48 -32.11
CA ILE A 160 -39.53 -22.91 -33.47
C ILE A 160 -39.01 -24.29 -33.94
N PHE A 161 -37.98 -24.89 -33.33
CA PHE A 161 -37.54 -26.24 -33.76
C PHE A 161 -37.90 -27.35 -32.77
N HIS A 162 -39.19 -27.69 -32.74
CA HIS A 162 -39.66 -28.99 -32.28
C HIS A 162 -39.46 -30.02 -33.41
N GLY A 163 -38.32 -30.70 -33.41
CA GLY A 163 -38.14 -31.84 -34.31
C GLY A 163 -36.68 -32.14 -34.60
N TYR A 164 -36.20 -33.23 -34.02
CA TYR A 164 -35.01 -33.97 -34.44
C TYR A 164 -33.64 -33.35 -34.09
N PHE A 165 -33.20 -33.56 -32.84
CA PHE A 165 -31.82 -34.04 -32.64
C PHE A 165 -31.68 -34.74 -31.27
N THR A 166 -31.54 -36.06 -31.31
CA THR A 166 -31.18 -36.90 -30.17
C THR A 166 -29.66 -36.84 -29.98
N ASN A 167 -29.21 -36.08 -28.97
CA ASN A 167 -28.06 -36.41 -28.10
C ASN A 167 -27.87 -35.27 -27.07
N SER A 168 -28.59 -35.41 -25.95
CA SER A 168 -28.86 -34.34 -24.97
C SER A 168 -27.73 -34.07 -23.97
N HIS A 169 -26.47 -34.49 -24.24
CA HIS A 169 -25.39 -34.42 -23.24
C HIS A 169 -24.16 -33.61 -23.65
N LYS A 170 -24.08 -33.08 -24.88
CA LYS A 170 -22.92 -32.27 -25.33
C LYS A 170 -23.23 -30.82 -25.75
N ILE A 171 -24.48 -30.37 -25.69
CA ILE A 171 -24.90 -29.03 -26.15
C ILE A 171 -25.35 -28.12 -24.98
N LYS A 172 -25.18 -28.55 -23.72
CA LYS A 172 -25.60 -27.78 -22.54
C LYS A 172 -24.50 -26.88 -21.93
N LEU A 173 -23.32 -26.80 -22.58
CA LEU A 173 -22.15 -26.12 -22.01
C LEU A 173 -21.69 -24.86 -22.76
N LEU A 174 -22.44 -24.38 -23.76
CA LEU A 174 -21.96 -23.31 -24.66
C LEU A 174 -22.74 -21.99 -24.64
N CYS A 175 -23.78 -21.83 -23.83
CA CYS A 175 -24.42 -20.52 -23.63
C CYS A 175 -24.35 -20.21 -22.13
N ASN A 176 -23.70 -19.13 -21.67
CA ASN A 176 -24.38 -17.85 -21.42
C ASN A 176 -23.42 -16.72 -20.94
N LEU A 177 -22.19 -16.57 -21.46
CA LEU A 177 -21.23 -15.57 -20.92
C LEU A 177 -21.77 -14.13 -20.91
N GLN A 178 -22.58 -13.74 -21.88
CA GLN A 178 -23.17 -12.39 -21.92
C GLN A 178 -24.24 -12.15 -20.85
N VAL A 179 -24.97 -13.20 -20.45
CA VAL A 179 -25.93 -13.12 -19.34
C VAL A 179 -25.20 -12.77 -18.06
N TYR A 180 -24.03 -13.39 -17.85
CA TYR A 180 -23.19 -13.09 -16.70
C TYR A 180 -22.62 -11.67 -16.77
N ALA A 181 -22.12 -11.23 -17.93
CA ALA A 181 -21.64 -9.85 -18.08
C ALA A 181 -22.74 -8.81 -17.79
N ALA A 182 -23.95 -9.00 -18.30
CA ALA A 182 -25.09 -8.13 -18.00
C ALA A 182 -25.53 -8.20 -16.53
N LYS A 183 -25.54 -9.41 -15.94
CA LYS A 183 -25.83 -9.63 -14.51
C LYS A 183 -24.85 -8.87 -13.62
N TYR A 184 -23.55 -8.87 -13.95
CA TYR A 184 -22.53 -8.20 -13.14
C TYR A 184 -22.54 -6.68 -13.26
N VAL A 185 -23.07 -6.13 -14.37
CA VAL A 185 -23.30 -4.68 -14.50
C VAL A 185 -24.28 -4.19 -13.44
N GLU A 186 -25.35 -4.96 -13.21
CA GLU A 186 -26.45 -4.59 -12.31
C GLU A 186 -26.20 -5.04 -10.86
N ASP A 187 -25.66 -6.25 -10.66
CA ASP A 187 -25.48 -6.86 -9.35
C ASP A 187 -23.99 -7.06 -8.99
N GLN A 188 -23.52 -6.21 -8.07
CA GLN A 188 -22.17 -6.28 -7.53
C GLN A 188 -21.95 -7.48 -6.58
N VAL A 189 -22.98 -7.89 -5.85
CA VAL A 189 -22.87 -8.99 -4.87
C VAL A 189 -22.76 -10.33 -5.60
N ALA A 190 -23.56 -10.50 -6.66
CA ALA A 190 -23.43 -11.66 -7.53
C ALA A 190 -22.04 -11.75 -8.18
N PHE A 191 -21.48 -10.62 -8.61
CA PHE A 191 -20.12 -10.58 -9.15
C PHE A 191 -19.09 -11.08 -8.13
N PHE A 192 -19.12 -10.58 -6.89
CA PHE A 192 -18.16 -10.98 -5.87
C PHE A 192 -18.26 -12.46 -5.50
N ASN A 193 -19.48 -13.00 -5.38
CA ASN A 193 -19.68 -14.41 -5.05
C ASN A 193 -19.21 -15.32 -6.20
N ASP A 194 -19.64 -15.03 -7.43
CA ASP A 194 -19.26 -15.82 -8.60
C ASP A 194 -17.74 -15.72 -8.87
N TYR A 195 -17.13 -14.54 -8.64
CA TYR A 195 -15.68 -14.33 -8.76
C TYR A 195 -14.90 -15.13 -7.72
N ALA A 196 -15.34 -15.15 -6.45
CA ALA A 196 -14.67 -15.91 -5.41
C ALA A 196 -14.63 -17.41 -5.73
N GLU A 197 -15.75 -17.97 -6.20
CA GLU A 197 -15.83 -19.38 -6.60
C GLU A 197 -14.97 -19.67 -7.83
N ALA A 198 -15.05 -18.82 -8.86
CA ALA A 198 -14.27 -18.99 -10.09
C ALA A 198 -12.76 -18.86 -9.85
N HIS A 199 -12.34 -17.87 -9.06
CA HIS A 199 -10.93 -17.64 -8.73
C HIS A 199 -10.36 -18.78 -7.87
N ALA A 200 -11.13 -19.32 -6.93
CA ALA A 200 -10.72 -20.50 -6.15
C ALA A 200 -10.53 -21.73 -7.06
N LYS A 201 -11.46 -21.98 -7.99
CA LYS A 201 -11.33 -23.07 -8.98
C LYS A 201 -10.09 -22.87 -9.87
N LEU A 202 -9.87 -21.65 -10.36
CA LEU A 202 -8.74 -21.31 -11.21
C LEU A 202 -7.40 -21.48 -10.48
N SER A 203 -7.33 -21.08 -9.21
CA SER A 203 -6.12 -21.21 -8.40
C SER A 203 -5.72 -22.66 -8.14
N ASN A 204 -6.69 -23.58 -8.14
CA ASN A 204 -6.47 -25.01 -7.89
C ASN A 204 -6.23 -25.83 -9.16
N LEU A 205 -6.55 -25.29 -10.34
CA LEU A 205 -6.41 -25.97 -11.62
C LEU A 205 -4.93 -26.25 -11.94
N GLY A 206 -4.57 -27.53 -11.98
CA GLY A 206 -3.20 -27.98 -12.28
C GLY A 206 -2.26 -28.02 -11.07
N ALA A 207 -2.73 -27.62 -9.89
CA ALA A 207 -1.95 -27.71 -8.66
C ALA A 207 -1.94 -29.14 -8.09
N LYS A 208 -0.79 -29.56 -7.57
CA LYS A 208 -0.65 -30.77 -6.75
C LYS A 208 -0.32 -30.31 -5.34
N PHE A 209 -1.23 -30.53 -4.41
CA PHE A 209 -1.06 -30.12 -3.02
C PHE A 209 -0.44 -31.25 -2.18
N ASP A 210 0.36 -30.86 -1.19
CA ASP A 210 0.87 -31.75 -0.15
C ASP A 210 0.67 -31.06 1.20
N PRO A 211 -0.28 -31.50 2.05
CA PRO A 211 -1.17 -32.66 1.91
C PRO A 211 -2.19 -32.54 0.76
N PRO A 212 -2.78 -33.65 0.28
CA PRO A 212 -3.69 -33.67 -0.88
C PRO A 212 -4.91 -32.75 -0.74
N GLU A 213 -5.41 -32.56 0.49
CA GLU A 213 -6.54 -31.66 0.78
C GLU A 213 -6.16 -30.17 0.79
N GLY A 214 -4.87 -29.83 0.73
CA GLY A 214 -4.37 -28.45 0.83
C GLY A 214 -4.36 -27.90 2.27
N ILE A 215 -3.82 -26.69 2.43
CA ILE A 215 -3.70 -25.99 3.73
C ILE A 215 -4.51 -24.70 3.66
N VAL A 216 -5.45 -24.53 4.60
CA VAL A 216 -6.24 -23.30 4.74
C VAL A 216 -5.59 -22.41 5.79
N LEU A 217 -5.27 -21.17 5.42
CA LEU A 217 -4.49 -20.25 6.28
C LEU A 217 -5.36 -19.39 7.23
N ASP A 218 -6.67 -19.27 7.02
CA ASP A 218 -7.52 -18.39 7.85
C ASP A 218 -8.96 -18.92 8.00
N LEU A 219 -9.42 -19.09 9.25
CA LEU A 219 -10.78 -19.50 9.63
C LEU A 219 -11.45 -18.39 10.46
N SER A 220 -11.28 -17.12 10.10
CA SER A 220 -12.06 -16.07 10.76
C SER A 220 -13.56 -16.33 10.52
N PRO A 221 -14.39 -16.51 11.58
CA PRO A 221 -15.81 -16.89 11.46
C PRO A 221 -16.69 -15.77 10.90
N ASN A 222 -16.12 -14.59 10.62
CA ASN A 222 -16.77 -13.51 9.91
C ASN A 222 -15.81 -13.00 8.83
N PRO A 223 -15.83 -13.57 7.61
CA PRO A 223 -15.15 -12.98 6.47
C PRO A 223 -15.89 -11.70 6.10
N GLN A 224 -15.68 -10.65 6.90
CA GLN A 224 -15.98 -9.31 6.42
C GLN A 224 -15.15 -9.14 5.17
N ALA A 225 -15.83 -8.98 4.03
CA ALA A 225 -15.23 -8.49 2.81
C ALA A 225 -14.58 -7.14 3.13
N LYS A 226 -13.35 -7.18 3.64
CA LYS A 226 -12.56 -5.99 3.88
C LYS A 226 -12.41 -5.37 2.51
N LYS A 227 -12.88 -4.13 2.37
CA LYS A 227 -12.73 -3.35 1.15
C LYS A 227 -11.24 -3.39 0.76
N PHE A 228 -10.94 -4.16 -0.28
CA PHE A 228 -9.59 -4.31 -0.78
C PHE A 228 -9.21 -2.98 -1.45
N GLU A 229 -8.26 -2.27 -0.84
CA GLU A 229 -7.70 -1.05 -1.37
C GLU A 229 -6.27 -1.36 -1.80
N ALA A 230 -6.08 -1.69 -3.09
CA ALA A 230 -4.78 -2.09 -3.62
C ALA A 230 -3.72 -0.99 -3.43
N ALA A 231 -4.16 0.27 -3.32
CA ALA A 231 -3.32 1.43 -3.00
C ALA A 231 -2.49 1.25 -1.71
N LYS A 232 -2.96 0.45 -0.74
CA LYS A 232 -2.22 0.18 0.51
C LYS A 232 -1.02 -0.74 0.33
N TYR A 233 -1.00 -1.51 -0.75
CA TYR A 233 -0.01 -2.56 -1.01
C TYR A 233 0.93 -2.22 -2.17
N SER A 234 0.61 -1.19 -2.96
CA SER A 234 1.47 -0.65 -4.01
C SER A 234 2.51 0.31 -3.43
N THR A 235 3.38 -0.17 -2.54
CA THR A 235 4.57 0.60 -2.13
C THR A 235 5.69 0.39 -3.13
N ARG A 236 6.30 1.49 -3.57
CA ARG A 236 7.55 1.47 -4.34
C ARG A 236 8.63 0.88 -3.45
N LYS A 237 9.07 -0.34 -3.73
CA LYS A 237 10.41 -0.79 -3.30
C LYS A 237 11.39 -0.09 -4.23
N ASP A 238 12.05 0.94 -3.70
CA ASP A 238 13.29 1.45 -4.27
C ASP A 238 14.41 0.41 -4.07
#